data_AF-A0A6J5X0B9-F1
#
_entry.id   AF-A0A6J5X0B9-F1
#
_cell.length_a   1.000
_cell.length_b   1.000
_cell.length_c   1.000
_cell.angle_alpha   90.00
_cell.angle_beta   90.00
_cell.angle_gamma   90.00
#
_symmetry.space_group_name_H-M   'P 1'
#
loop_
_entity.id
_entity.type
_entity.pdbx_description
1 polymer ?
#
loop_
_entity_poly.entity_id
_entity_poly.type
_entity_poly.pdbx_seq_one_letter_code
_entity_poly.pdbx_strand_id
1 'polypeptide(L)'
;MQRPGTPFYNIKAYLPVIESFGSSGQLRAATSGQAFPQCVFDHWEMMSSDQAAQLVTDIRKRKGLKEQMTPLSEFEEIALQYFRPFYEGAQC
;
A
#
# COMPACT_ATOMS: atom_id res chain seq x y z
N MET A 1 -15.86 -17.16 18.42
CA MET A 1 -16.64 -17.71 19.56
C MET A 1 -18.12 -17.67 19.19
N GLN A 2 -18.85 -18.77 19.36
CA GLN A 2 -20.30 -18.81 19.14
C GLN A 2 -21.00 -17.95 20.20
N ARG A 3 -21.98 -17.15 19.80
CA ARG A 3 -22.81 -16.40 20.76
C ARG A 3 -23.77 -17.37 21.47
N PRO A 4 -23.71 -17.53 22.80
CA PRO A 4 -24.63 -18.42 23.52
C PRO A 4 -26.09 -18.10 23.20
N GLY A 5 -26.91 -19.12 22.99
CA GLY A 5 -28.33 -18.97 22.67
C GLY A 5 -28.66 -18.59 21.23
N THR A 6 -27.67 -18.43 20.34
CA THR A 6 -27.91 -18.18 18.90
C THR A 6 -26.98 -19.03 18.02
N PRO A 7 -27.37 -19.36 16.78
CA PRO A 7 -26.49 -20.06 15.85
C PRO A 7 -25.40 -19.16 15.24
N PHE A 8 -25.23 -17.92 15.72
CA PHE A 8 -24.30 -16.95 15.14
C PHE A 8 -22.85 -17.14 15.62
N TYR A 9 -21.93 -17.06 14.66
CA TYR A 9 -20.49 -17.02 14.89
C TYR A 9 -19.93 -15.67 14.48
N ASN A 10 -19.10 -15.09 15.34
CA ASN A 10 -18.31 -13.90 15.00
C ASN A 10 -16.88 -14.32 14.65
N ILE A 11 -16.46 -14.01 13.43
CA ILE A 11 -15.11 -14.22 12.90
C ILE A 11 -14.51 -12.84 12.65
N LYS A 12 -13.27 -12.64 13.08
CA LYS A 12 -12.48 -11.44 12.79
C LYS A 12 -11.25 -11.84 11.99
N ALA A 13 -10.94 -11.08 10.95
CA ALA A 13 -9.77 -11.26 10.11
C ALA A 13 -9.33 -9.91 9.56
N TYR A 14 -8.06 -9.80 9.19
CA TYR A 14 -7.56 -8.67 8.43
C TYR A 14 -7.77 -8.91 6.94
N LEU A 15 -8.17 -7.86 6.23
CA LEU A 15 -8.41 -7.87 4.79
C LEU A 15 -7.67 -6.68 4.19
N PRO A 16 -6.68 -6.88 3.30
CA PRO A 16 -6.01 -5.79 2.61
C PRO A 16 -7.03 -4.91 1.88
N VAL A 17 -6.93 -3.59 2.04
CA VAL A 17 -7.90 -2.64 1.45
C VAL A 17 -7.97 -2.79 -0.07
N ILE A 18 -6.83 -3.06 -0.72
CA ILE A 18 -6.76 -3.26 -2.17
C ILE A 18 -7.56 -4.47 -2.66
N GLU A 19 -7.74 -5.48 -1.82
CA GLU A 19 -8.51 -6.71 -2.12
C GLU A 19 -9.96 -6.65 -1.62
N SER A 20 -10.31 -5.60 -0.86
CA SER A 20 -11.62 -5.50 -0.23
C SER A 20 -12.77 -5.19 -1.21
N PHE A 21 -12.46 -4.65 -2.38
CA PHE A 21 -13.45 -4.30 -3.40
C PHE A 21 -14.16 -5.55 -3.93
N GLY A 22 -15.48 -5.62 -3.77
CA GLY A 22 -16.28 -6.78 -4.20
C GLY A 22 -16.25 -7.99 -3.26
N SER A 23 -15.42 -7.97 -2.21
CA SER A 23 -15.29 -9.07 -1.23
C SER A 23 -16.62 -9.42 -0.55
N SER A 24 -17.47 -8.43 -0.27
CA SER A 24 -18.78 -8.66 0.35
C SER A 24 -19.70 -9.52 -0.52
N GLY A 25 -19.68 -9.33 -1.84
CA GLY A 25 -20.44 -10.15 -2.78
C GLY A 25 -19.89 -11.58 -2.85
N GLN A 26 -18.56 -11.70 -2.95
CA GLN A 26 -17.87 -13.00 -2.99
C GLN A 26 -18.12 -13.82 -1.71
N LEU A 27 -18.03 -13.19 -0.54
CA LEU A 27 -18.27 -13.87 0.74
C LEU A 27 -19.71 -14.33 0.90
N ARG A 28 -20.68 -13.49 0.48
CA ARG A 28 -22.10 -13.90 0.46
C ARG A 28 -22.32 -15.07 -0.49
N ALA A 29 -21.75 -15.04 -1.69
CA ALA A 29 -21.87 -16.16 -2.63
C ALA A 29 -21.26 -17.46 -2.06
N ALA A 30 -20.06 -17.39 -1.50
CA ALA A 30 -19.34 -18.54 -0.91
C ALA A 30 -20.04 -19.15 0.32
N THR A 31 -20.94 -18.39 0.97
CA THR A 31 -21.66 -18.81 2.19
C THR A 31 -23.16 -18.96 1.95
N SER A 32 -23.59 -19.04 0.69
CA SER A 32 -25.02 -19.11 0.31
C SER A 32 -25.88 -18.00 0.95
N GLY A 33 -25.28 -16.81 1.12
CA GLY A 33 -25.91 -15.62 1.68
C GLY A 33 -25.95 -15.55 3.20
N GLN A 34 -25.35 -16.52 3.92
CA GLN A 34 -25.43 -16.60 5.38
C GLN A 34 -24.43 -15.68 6.10
N ALA A 35 -23.35 -15.25 5.43
CA ALA A 35 -22.40 -14.32 6.01
C ALA A 35 -22.81 -12.86 5.82
N PHE A 36 -22.62 -12.08 6.89
CA PHE A 36 -22.85 -10.63 6.92
C PHE A 36 -21.53 -9.91 7.24
N PRO A 37 -20.73 -9.56 6.21
CA PRO A 37 -19.46 -8.89 6.42
C PRO A 37 -19.67 -7.47 6.94
N GLN A 38 -18.84 -7.09 7.92
CA GLN A 38 -18.68 -5.71 8.38
C GLN A 38 -17.18 -5.39 8.32
N CYS A 39 -16.81 -4.36 7.56
CA CYS A 39 -15.43 -3.94 7.40
C CYS A 39 -15.25 -2.53 7.96
N VAL A 40 -14.23 -2.36 8.79
CA VAL A 40 -13.77 -1.07 9.31
C VAL A 40 -12.27 -0.99 9.11
N PHE A 41 -11.73 0.23 9.01
CA PHE A 41 -10.29 0.42 9.01
C PHE A 41 -9.71 0.00 10.37
N ASP A 42 -8.55 -0.67 10.35
CA ASP A 42 -7.86 -1.16 11.55
C ASP A 42 -6.46 -0.55 11.68
N HIS A 43 -5.55 -0.85 10.75
CA HIS A 43 -4.16 -0.36 10.79
C HIS A 43 -3.50 -0.30 9.40
N TRP A 44 -2.24 0.17 9.39
CA TRP A 44 -1.34 0.09 8.24
C TRP A 44 -0.38 -1.09 8.43
N GLU A 45 -0.28 -1.95 7.42
CA GLU A 45 0.62 -3.11 7.39
C GLU A 45 1.62 -2.98 6.24
N MET A 46 2.85 -3.45 6.46
CA MET A 46 3.89 -3.47 5.43
C MET A 46 3.56 -4.55 4.39
N MET A 47 3.51 -4.17 3.12
CA MET A 47 3.35 -5.07 1.99
C MET A 47 4.71 -5.66 1.56
N SER A 48 4.68 -6.80 0.87
CA SER A 48 5.88 -7.38 0.24
C SER A 48 6.53 -6.39 -0.75
N SER A 49 7.86 -6.45 -0.86
CA SER A 49 8.63 -5.55 -1.75
C SER A 49 8.15 -5.61 -3.19
N ASP A 50 7.84 -6.81 -3.69
CA ASP A 50 7.53 -7.03 -5.10
C ASP A 50 6.15 -6.48 -5.45
N GLN A 51 5.15 -6.72 -4.59
CA GLN A 51 3.82 -6.13 -4.75
C GLN A 51 3.86 -4.60 -4.62
N ALA A 52 4.68 -4.08 -3.70
CA ALA A 52 4.88 -2.65 -3.54
C ALA A 52 5.50 -2.00 -4.80
N ALA A 53 6.53 -2.62 -5.37
CA ALA A 53 7.20 -2.10 -6.56
C ALA A 53 6.26 -2.02 -7.77
N GLN A 54 5.45 -3.05 -7.99
CA GLN A 54 4.44 -3.05 -9.06
C GLN A 54 3.41 -1.94 -8.84
N LEU A 55 2.85 -1.84 -7.62
CA LEU A 55 1.85 -0.83 -7.28
C LEU A 55 2.38 0.61 -7.46
N VAL A 56 3.62 0.87 -7.03
CA VAL A 56 4.28 2.17 -7.20
C VAL A 56 4.43 2.51 -8.68
N THR A 57 4.85 1.56 -9.50
CA THR A 57 5.02 1.75 -10.95
C THR A 57 3.69 2.12 -11.62
N ASP A 58 2.62 1.38 -11.32
CA ASP A 58 1.29 1.64 -11.87
C ASP A 58 0.74 3.01 -11.45
N ILE A 59 0.94 3.39 -10.18
CA ILE A 59 0.55 4.71 -9.67
C ILE A 59 1.32 5.82 -10.38
N ARG A 60 2.65 5.67 -10.56
CA ARG A 60 3.50 6.66 -11.25
C ARG A 60 3.04 6.87 -12.69
N LYS A 61 2.81 5.77 -13.42
CA LYS A 61 2.27 5.80 -14.78
C LYS A 61 0.94 6.54 -14.86
N ARG A 62 -0.01 6.20 -13.98
CA ARG A 62 -1.32 6.88 -13.91
C ARG A 62 -1.20 8.38 -13.60
N LYS A 63 -0.16 8.78 -12.86
CA LYS A 63 0.10 10.19 -12.51
C LYS A 63 0.97 10.92 -13.53
N GLY A 64 1.36 10.28 -14.63
CA GLY A 64 2.22 10.89 -15.66
C GLY A 64 3.67 11.12 -15.20
N LEU A 65 4.14 10.37 -14.20
CA LEU A 65 5.52 10.41 -13.72
C LEU A 65 6.38 9.39 -14.47
N LYS A 66 7.71 9.57 -14.46
CA LYS A 66 8.66 8.57 -14.96
C LYS A 66 8.40 7.22 -14.29
N GLU A 67 8.23 6.13 -15.05
CA GLU A 67 7.91 4.81 -14.47
C GLU A 67 9.00 4.34 -13.50
N GLN A 68 10.26 4.47 -13.89
CA GLN A 68 11.40 4.21 -13.01
C GLN A 68 11.49 5.26 -11.91
N MET A 69 11.75 4.81 -10.69
CA MET A 69 12.09 5.69 -9.58
C MET A 69 13.44 6.34 -9.86
N THR A 70 13.54 7.65 -9.64
CA THR A 70 14.80 8.38 -9.75
C THR A 70 15.82 7.75 -8.79
N PRO A 71 16.98 7.28 -9.30
CA PRO A 71 18.01 6.71 -8.45
C PRO A 71 18.62 7.76 -7.53
N LEU A 72 19.17 7.32 -6.40
CA LEU A 72 19.81 8.20 -5.43
C LEU A 72 20.92 9.07 -6.07
N SER A 73 21.65 8.51 -7.04
CA SER A 73 22.75 9.20 -7.72
C SER A 73 22.34 10.51 -8.40
N GLU A 74 21.13 10.58 -9.00
CA GLU A 74 20.65 11.81 -9.64
C GLU A 74 20.43 12.92 -8.58
N PHE A 75 20.03 12.56 -7.35
CA PHE A 75 19.91 13.52 -6.25
C PHE A 75 21.27 13.92 -5.68
N GLU A 76 22.22 12.99 -5.57
CA GLU A 76 23.59 13.26 -5.13
C GLU A 76 24.33 14.19 -6.10
N GLU A 77 24.19 13.98 -7.40
CA GLU A 77 24.76 14.85 -8.44
C GLU A 77 24.22 16.28 -8.35
N ILE A 78 22.90 16.43 -8.17
CA ILE A 78 22.27 17.73 -7.99
C ILE A 78 22.81 18.42 -6.74
N ALA A 79 22.86 17.73 -5.61
CA ALA A 79 23.39 18.29 -4.36
C ALA A 79 24.85 18.73 -4.53
N LEU A 80 25.69 17.88 -5.13
CA LEU A 80 27.08 18.23 -5.42
C LEU A 80 27.17 19.42 -6.37
N GLN A 81 26.30 19.56 -7.38
CA GLN A 81 26.32 20.72 -8.27
C GLN A 81 25.98 22.03 -7.52
N TYR A 82 25.06 22.00 -6.56
CA TYR A 82 24.73 23.18 -5.75
C TYR A 82 25.77 23.51 -4.68
N PHE A 83 26.38 22.50 -4.05
CA PHE A 83 27.33 22.70 -2.97
C PHE A 83 28.79 22.79 -3.44
N ARG A 84 29.15 22.29 -4.63
CA ARG A 84 30.50 22.36 -5.18
C ARG A 84 31.05 23.80 -5.21
N PRO A 85 30.31 24.82 -5.68
CA PRO A 85 30.80 26.21 -5.63
C PRO A 85 31.05 26.71 -4.20
N PHE A 86 30.28 26.21 -3.22
CA PHE A 86 30.43 26.57 -1.81
C PHE A 86 31.67 25.92 -1.18
N TYR A 87 31.95 24.66 -1.51
CA TYR A 87 33.15 23.97 -1.04
C TYR A 87 34.43 24.45 -1.74
N GLU A 88 34.37 24.72 -3.05
CA GLU A 88 35.53 25.24 -3.81
C GLU A 88 35.82 26.71 -3.45
N GLY A 89 34.80 27.51 -3.14
CA GLY A 89 34.97 28.90 -2.67
C GLY A 89 35.48 29.04 -1.23
N ALA A 90 35.41 27.97 -0.42
CA ALA A 90 35.90 27.97 0.97
C ALA A 90 37.39 27.60 1.09
N GLN A 91 38.09 27.36 -0.03
CA GLN A 91 39.54 27.13 -0.05
C GLN A 91 40.37 28.42 -0.16
N CYS A 92 39.81 29.57 0.22
CA CYS A 92 40.53 30.84 0.32
C CYS A 92 41.21 30.99 1.69
#